data_AF-A0A8H7N4H6-F1
#
_entry.id   AF-A0A8H7N4H6-F1
#
_cell.length_a   1.000
_cell.length_b   1.000
_cell.length_c   1.000
_cell.angle_alpha   90.00
_cell.angle_beta   90.00
_cell.angle_gamma   90.00
#
_symmetry.space_group_name_H-M   'P 1'
#
loop_
_entity.id
_entity.type
_entity.pdbx_description
1 polymer ?
#
loop_
_entity_poly.entity_id
_entity_poly.type
_entity_poly.pdbx_seq_one_letter_code
_entity_poly.pdbx_strand_id
1 'polypeptide(L)'
;MAWNAPRARGTPQLDKIPAPKDLSFPGLQGTSPSVTTPRIEYEELQQNEVLALEAIYGEDFKNHTKDHQGAWKKSEPTFDIHIRAWSDDDFSVTIGFVMTATYPKSPLF
;
A
#
# COMPACT_ATOMS: atom_id res chain seq x y z
N MET A 1 -28.31 74.48 29.52
CA MET A 1 -29.18 73.58 28.73
C MET A 1 -28.59 72.18 28.89
N ALA A 2 -28.95 71.38 29.91
CA ALA A 2 -30.08 70.43 29.99
C ALA A 2 -30.05 69.42 28.80
N TRP A 3 -30.07 68.09 28.93
CA TRP A 3 -31.00 67.22 29.66
C TRP A 3 -30.44 65.78 29.85
N ASN A 4 -30.72 65.19 31.02
CA ASN A 4 -31.13 63.82 31.40
C ASN A 4 -30.72 62.54 30.61
N ALA A 5 -30.34 61.50 31.37
CA ALA A 5 -30.25 60.09 30.96
C ALA A 5 -31.62 59.39 30.92
N PRO A 6 -31.76 58.28 30.14
CA PRO A 6 -32.33 57.06 30.75
C PRO A 6 -31.85 55.69 30.20
N ARG A 7 -31.83 54.73 31.14
CA ARG A 7 -32.19 53.29 31.13
C ARG A 7 -31.43 52.26 30.28
N ALA A 8 -31.13 51.17 31.00
CA ALA A 8 -30.55 49.89 30.60
C ALA A 8 -31.24 49.20 29.42
N ARG A 9 -30.43 48.54 28.58
CA ARG A 9 -30.85 47.46 27.68
C ARG A 9 -30.00 46.23 27.96
N GLY A 10 -30.68 45.11 28.21
CA GLY A 10 -30.13 43.90 28.81
C GLY A 10 -29.10 43.17 27.94
N THR A 11 -28.21 42.47 28.63
CA THR A 11 -27.35 41.43 28.07
C THR A 11 -28.16 40.12 27.98
N PRO A 12 -28.39 39.54 26.80
CA PRO A 12 -28.89 38.18 26.73
C PRO A 12 -27.79 37.22 27.22
N GLN A 13 -28.25 36.35 28.10
CA GLN A 13 -27.58 35.27 28.79
C GLN A 13 -26.68 34.45 27.85
N LEU A 14 -25.42 34.26 28.22
CA LEU A 14 -24.49 33.36 27.53
C LEU A 14 -24.91 31.92 27.86
N ASP A 15 -25.76 31.34 27.02
CA ASP A 15 -26.21 29.97 27.20
C ASP A 15 -25.05 28.98 27.01
N LYS A 16 -24.93 28.06 27.97
CA LYS A 16 -23.95 26.98 28.05
C LYS A 16 -23.86 26.22 26.72
N ILE A 17 -22.72 26.32 26.04
CA ILE A 17 -22.38 25.48 24.89
C ILE A 17 -22.09 24.06 25.42
N PRO A 18 -22.81 23.01 24.95
CA PRO A 18 -22.52 21.62 25.30
C PRO A 18 -21.20 21.15 24.69
N ALA A 19 -20.51 20.24 25.38
CA ALA A 19 -19.27 19.59 24.94
C ALA A 19 -19.35 19.05 23.49
N PRO A 20 -18.24 19.06 22.74
CA PRO A 20 -18.24 18.77 21.31
C PRO A 20 -18.66 17.32 21.04
N LYS A 21 -19.79 17.19 20.33
CA LYS A 21 -20.23 15.95 19.69
C LYS A 21 -19.28 15.61 18.56
N ASP A 22 -19.02 14.31 18.44
CA ASP A 22 -18.31 13.63 17.36
C ASP A 22 -18.29 14.40 16.04
N LEU A 23 -17.08 14.78 15.61
CA LEU A 23 -16.79 15.24 14.25
C LEU A 23 -16.82 14.05 13.27
N SER A 24 -17.90 13.26 13.32
CA SER A 24 -18.18 12.23 12.32
C SER A 24 -18.96 12.90 11.19
N PHE A 25 -18.26 13.17 10.08
CA PHE A 25 -18.85 13.73 8.87
C PHE A 25 -19.93 12.78 8.33
N PRO A 26 -21.19 13.22 8.16
CA PRO A 26 -22.26 12.36 7.68
C PRO A 26 -22.07 12.14 6.17
N GLY A 27 -21.44 11.01 5.83
CA GLY A 27 -21.14 10.64 4.45
C GLY A 27 -19.88 9.79 4.31
N LEU A 28 -19.00 9.81 5.30
CA LEU A 28 -17.87 8.88 5.39
C LEU A 28 -18.23 7.81 6.42
N GLN A 29 -19.06 6.86 6.01
CA GLN A 29 -19.04 5.56 6.68
C GLN A 29 -17.59 5.09 6.57
N GLY A 30 -16.89 5.06 7.71
CA GLY A 30 -15.53 4.55 7.78
C GLY A 30 -15.52 3.17 7.13
N THR A 31 -14.95 3.10 5.93
CA THR A 31 -14.71 1.85 5.24
C THR A 31 -13.91 1.00 6.20
N SER A 32 -14.51 -0.10 6.64
CA SER A 32 -13.83 -1.14 7.39
C SER A 32 -12.47 -1.44 6.73
N PRO A 33 -11.39 -1.66 7.51
CA PRO A 33 -10.08 -1.98 6.96
C PRO A 33 -10.00 -3.44 6.46
N SER A 34 -10.99 -3.90 5.69
CA SER A 34 -11.17 -5.32 5.39
C SER A 34 -10.91 -5.71 3.93
N VAL A 35 -10.70 -4.77 3.01
CA VAL A 35 -10.59 -5.12 1.57
C VAL A 35 -9.26 -4.70 0.94
N THR A 36 -8.56 -3.70 1.48
CA THR A 36 -7.31 -3.19 0.88
C THR A 36 -6.04 -3.74 1.54
N THR A 37 -6.11 -4.15 2.80
CA THR A 37 -5.00 -4.68 3.59
C THR A 37 -4.31 -5.90 2.97
N PRO A 38 -5.00 -6.95 2.50
CA PRO A 38 -4.31 -8.14 2.00
C PRO A 38 -3.49 -7.85 0.74
N ARG A 39 -3.94 -6.91 -0.11
CA ARG A 39 -3.28 -6.62 -1.38
C ARG A 39 -1.97 -5.84 -1.21
N ILE A 40 -1.92 -4.91 -0.26
CA ILE A 40 -0.70 -4.16 0.08
C ILE A 40 0.32 -5.12 0.71
N GLU A 41 -0.13 -6.01 1.61
CA GLU A 41 0.73 -7.01 2.25
C GLU A 41 1.39 -7.98 1.25
N TYR A 42 0.66 -8.45 0.22
CA TYR A 42 1.27 -9.33 -0.79
C TYR A 42 2.32 -8.63 -1.62
N GLU A 43 2.12 -7.35 -1.93
CA GLU A 43 3.06 -6.61 -2.75
C GLU A 43 4.39 -6.39 -2.03
N GLU A 44 4.33 -5.94 -0.77
CA GLU A 44 5.54 -5.75 0.04
C GLU A 44 6.27 -7.09 0.23
N LEU A 45 5.52 -8.16 0.47
CA LEU A 45 6.07 -9.50 0.58
C LEU A 45 6.75 -9.96 -0.73
N GLN A 46 6.11 -9.74 -1.88
CA GLN A 46 6.68 -10.08 -3.19
C GLN A 46 7.96 -9.27 -3.48
N GLN A 47 7.97 -7.99 -3.13
CA GLN A 47 9.16 -7.15 -3.28
C GLN A 47 10.31 -7.62 -2.39
N ASN A 48 10.01 -7.97 -1.13
CA ASN A 48 11.01 -8.51 -0.21
C ASN A 48 11.61 -9.83 -0.72
N GLU A 49 10.78 -10.70 -1.29
CA GLU A 49 11.24 -11.96 -1.88
C GLU A 49 12.14 -11.72 -3.09
N VAL A 50 11.74 -10.85 -4.02
CA VAL A 50 12.56 -10.49 -5.18
C VAL A 50 13.91 -9.92 -4.75
N LEU A 51 13.93 -9.05 -3.73
CA LEU A 51 15.15 -8.48 -3.18
C LEU A 51 16.06 -9.56 -2.56
N ALA A 52 15.47 -10.51 -1.82
CA ALA A 52 16.21 -11.61 -1.24
C ALA A 52 16.82 -12.52 -2.32
N LEU A 53 16.06 -12.86 -3.36
CA LEU A 53 16.52 -13.68 -4.48
C LEU A 53 17.65 -13.00 -5.27
N GLU A 54 17.53 -11.70 -5.54
CA GLU A 54 18.59 -10.91 -6.16
C GLU A 54 19.88 -10.95 -5.32
N ALA A 55 19.79 -10.89 -3.99
CA ALA A 55 20.94 -10.98 -3.10
C ALA A 55 21.56 -12.40 -3.02
N ILE A 56 20.75 -13.45 -3.12
CA ILE A 56 21.21 -14.85 -3.02
C ILE A 56 21.89 -15.29 -4.33
N TYR A 57 21.26 -14.99 -5.47
CA TYR A 57 21.70 -15.48 -6.78
C TYR A 57 22.59 -14.47 -7.53
N GLY A 58 22.57 -13.19 -7.15
CA GLY A 58 23.45 -12.17 -7.70
C GLY A 58 23.37 -12.10 -9.22
N GLU A 59 24.47 -12.41 -9.90
CA GLU A 59 24.57 -12.38 -11.37
C GLU A 59 23.73 -13.45 -12.07
N ASP A 60 23.39 -14.53 -11.35
CA ASP A 60 22.55 -15.60 -11.87
C ASP A 60 21.04 -15.21 -11.87
N PHE A 61 20.69 -14.06 -11.26
CA PHE A 61 19.33 -13.51 -11.23
C PHE A 61 19.13 -12.44 -12.31
N LYS A 62 18.09 -12.60 -13.15
CA LYS A 62 17.74 -11.62 -14.20
C LYS A 62 16.32 -11.10 -13.99
N ASN A 63 16.21 -9.84 -13.61
CA ASN A 63 14.92 -9.20 -13.38
C ASN A 63 14.36 -8.59 -14.66
N HIS A 64 13.26 -9.15 -15.18
CA HIS A 64 12.56 -8.69 -16.38
C HIS A 64 11.38 -7.76 -16.07
N THR A 65 11.04 -7.57 -14.78
CA THR A 65 9.92 -6.73 -14.34
C THR A 65 10.02 -5.30 -14.88
N LYS A 66 11.24 -4.77 -14.99
CA LYS A 66 11.52 -3.40 -15.47
C LYS A 66 11.36 -3.25 -16.98
N ASP A 67 11.63 -4.32 -17.73
CA ASP A 67 11.58 -4.30 -19.20
C ASP A 67 10.13 -4.30 -19.72
N HIS A 68 9.19 -4.79 -18.91
CA HIS A 68 7.76 -4.84 -19.23
C HIS A 68 6.96 -3.62 -18.74
N GLN A 69 7.60 -2.59 -18.18
CA GLN A 69 6.91 -1.42 -17.63
C GLN A 69 6.50 -0.41 -18.71
N GLY A 70 5.22 -0.44 -19.09
CA GLY A 70 4.54 0.77 -19.52
C GLY A 70 4.39 1.72 -18.32
N ALA A 71 4.72 3.01 -18.49
CA ALA A 71 4.89 4.05 -17.46
C ALA A 71 3.73 4.29 -16.46
N TRP A 72 2.66 3.49 -16.48
CA TRP A 72 1.50 3.63 -15.61
C TRP A 72 0.90 2.32 -15.09
N LYS A 73 1.41 1.16 -15.51
CA LYS A 73 0.85 -0.14 -15.11
C LYS A 73 1.80 -0.87 -14.19
N LYS A 74 1.26 -1.26 -13.04
CA LYS A 74 1.89 -2.16 -12.08
C LYS A 74 1.89 -3.56 -12.70
N SER A 75 3.04 -3.98 -13.21
CA SER A 75 3.24 -5.32 -13.77
C SER A 75 3.48 -6.33 -12.65
N GLU A 76 3.10 -7.57 -12.91
CA GLU A 76 3.48 -8.71 -12.07
C GLU A 76 5.01 -8.87 -12.13
N PRO A 77 5.70 -9.15 -11.00
CA PRO A 77 7.13 -9.41 -11.00
C PRO A 77 7.46 -10.63 -11.86
N THR A 78 8.38 -10.46 -12.81
CA THR A 78 8.86 -11.51 -13.70
C THR A 78 10.38 -11.52 -13.69
N PHE A 79 10.99 -12.69 -13.48
CA PHE A 79 12.43 -12.85 -13.42
C PHE A 79 12.87 -14.26 -13.77
N ASP A 80 14.12 -14.39 -14.20
CA ASP A 80 14.76 -15.65 -14.50
C ASP A 80 15.90 -15.93 -13.50
N ILE A 81 16.08 -17.20 -13.14
CA ILE A 81 17.21 -17.67 -12.32
C ILE A 81 17.99 -18.71 -13.11
N HIS A 82 19.28 -18.49 -13.27
CA HIS A 82 20.22 -19.47 -13.83
C HIS A 82 20.71 -20.40 -12.73
N ILE A 83 20.55 -21.71 -12.93
CA ILE A 83 20.95 -22.74 -11.97
C ILE A 83 21.96 -23.66 -12.66
N ARG A 84 23.14 -23.79 -12.05
CA ARG A 84 24.19 -24.71 -12.49
C ARG A 84 24.21 -25.95 -11.62
N ALA A 85 24.43 -27.11 -12.23
CA ALA A 85 24.62 -28.32 -11.45
C ALA A 85 25.97 -28.28 -10.73
N TRP A 86 25.96 -28.66 -9.45
CA TRP A 86 27.20 -28.74 -8.67
C TRP A 86 28.12 -29.86 -9.15
N SER A 87 27.56 -30.92 -9.73
CA SER A 87 28.29 -32.09 -10.21
C SER A 87 28.82 -31.98 -11.65
N ASP A 88 28.24 -31.08 -12.44
CA ASP A 88 28.53 -30.93 -13.87
C ASP A 88 28.40 -29.45 -14.27
N ASP A 89 29.54 -28.80 -14.50
CA ASP A 89 29.60 -27.37 -14.81
C ASP A 89 29.08 -27.05 -16.22
N ASP A 90 29.04 -28.04 -17.11
CA ASP A 90 28.47 -27.89 -18.45
C ASP A 90 26.93 -27.97 -18.42
N PHE A 91 26.35 -28.52 -17.35
CA PHE A 91 24.91 -28.63 -17.20
C PHE A 91 24.34 -27.43 -16.42
N SER A 92 23.53 -26.64 -17.11
CA SER A 92 22.80 -25.53 -16.51
C SER A 92 21.39 -25.37 -17.06
N VAL A 93 20.49 -24.83 -16.25
CA VAL A 93 19.09 -24.58 -16.59
C VAL A 93 18.72 -23.17 -16.17
N THR A 94 18.00 -22.45 -17.03
CA THR A 94 17.36 -21.18 -16.69
C THR A 94 15.89 -21.42 -16.39
N ILE A 95 15.43 -20.98 -15.22
CA ILE A 95 14.03 -21.10 -14.79
C ILE A 95 13.41 -19.71 -14.76
N GLY A 96 12.32 -19.53 -15.51
CA GLY A 96 11.54 -18.29 -15.50
C GLY A 96 10.39 -18.35 -14.50
N PHE A 97 10.23 -17.28 -13.73
CA PHE A 97 9.21 -17.11 -12.70
C PHE A 97 8.32 -15.90 -12.99
N VAL A 98 7.02 -16.06 -12.71
CA VAL A 98 6.03 -14.97 -12.71
C VAL A 98 5.30 -14.99 -11.38
N MET A 99 5.42 -13.91 -10.61
CA MET A 99 4.72 -13.77 -9.32
C MET A 99 3.34 -13.15 -9.55
N THR A 100 2.30 -13.95 -9.34
CA THR A 100 0.92 -13.47 -9.47
C THR A 100 0.55 -12.50 -8.36
N ALA A 101 -0.44 -11.64 -8.59
CA ALA A 101 -0.93 -10.70 -7.57
C ALA A 101 -1.45 -11.37 -6.27
N THR A 102 -1.65 -12.69 -6.27
CA THR A 102 -2.10 -13.48 -5.12
C THR A 102 -1.02 -14.37 -4.53
N TYR A 103 0.20 -14.36 -5.07
CA TYR A 103 1.34 -15.06 -4.45
C TYR A 103 1.57 -14.55 -3.02
N PRO A 104 1.79 -15.44 -2.04
CA PRO A 104 2.06 -16.88 -2.15
C PRO A 104 0.83 -17.80 -2.06
N LYS A 105 -0.39 -17.25 -1.97
CA LYS A 105 -1.59 -18.04 -1.63
C LYS A 105 -2.03 -19.03 -2.70
N SER A 106 -1.76 -18.76 -3.96
CA SER A 106 -2.15 -19.65 -5.07
C SER A 106 -0.97 -19.92 -5.98
N PRO A 107 -0.59 -21.19 -6.23
CA PRO A 107 0.27 -21.50 -7.36
C PRO A 107 -0.45 -21.14 -8.67
N LEU A 108 0.32 -20.87 -9.73
CA LEU A 108 -0.20 -20.81 -11.09
C LEU A 108 -0.82 -22.20 -11.41
N PHE A 109 -2.13 -22.24 -11.64
CA PHE A 109 -2.84 -23.43 -12.10
C PHE A 109 -2.67 -23.62 -13.61
#